data_AF-A0A973U064-F1
#
_entry.id   AF-A0A973U064-F1
#
_cell.length_a   1.000
_cell.length_b   1.000
_cell.length_c   1.000
_cell.angle_alpha   90.00
_cell.angle_beta   90.00
_cell.angle_gamma   90.00
#
_symmetry.space_group_name_H-M   'P 1'
#
loop_
_entity.id
_entity.type
_entity.pdbx_description
1 polymer ?
#
loop_
_entity_poly.entity_id
_entity_poly.type
_entity_poly.pdbx_seq_one_letter_code
_entity_poly.pdbx_strand_id
1 'polypeptide(L)'
;MLNPRNAPTEAFLATLIGAAGGLAFVLMGLVQWQVEDDPTWIRFPVIVAVLELLAVGGLLAGLRPARLTAAFVFALVALIHLLAVLNQGPVWIRVVSGVLSAAHVFAVVMLNTKPARIHFLGGQR
;
A
#
# COMPACT_ATOMS: atom_id res chain seq x y z
N MET A 1 19.09 0.44 -14.92
CA MET A 1 18.09 -0.34 -15.68
C MET A 1 17.39 -1.28 -14.72
N LEU A 2 16.20 -0.91 -14.24
CA LEU A 2 15.38 -1.76 -13.38
C LEU A 2 14.77 -2.84 -14.26
N ASN A 3 15.38 -4.03 -14.30
CA ASN A 3 14.78 -5.18 -14.98
C ASN A 3 13.80 -5.84 -14.01
N PRO A 4 12.47 -5.65 -14.15
CA PRO A 4 11.49 -6.26 -13.24
C PRO A 4 11.53 -7.79 -13.25
N ARG A 5 12.22 -8.41 -14.22
CA ARG A 5 12.39 -9.87 -14.33
C ARG A 5 13.26 -10.49 -13.23
N ASN A 6 14.02 -9.71 -12.45
CA ASN A 6 14.97 -10.24 -11.46
C ASN A 6 14.53 -10.07 -9.99
N ALA A 7 13.44 -9.34 -9.74
CA ALA A 7 12.90 -9.20 -8.38
C ALA A 7 12.05 -10.43 -8.03
N PRO A 8 12.07 -10.90 -6.77
CA PRO A 8 11.18 -11.97 -6.33
C PRO A 8 9.72 -11.52 -6.46
N THR A 9 8.83 -12.46 -6.83
CA THR A 9 7.40 -12.19 -7.05
C THR A 9 6.76 -11.50 -5.85
N GLU A 10 7.19 -11.82 -4.64
CA GLU A 10 6.72 -11.22 -3.40
C GLU A 10 7.02 -9.71 -3.32
N ALA A 11 8.22 -9.29 -3.71
CA ALA A 11 8.58 -7.87 -3.76
C ALA A 11 7.78 -7.14 -4.85
N PHE A 12 7.60 -7.78 -6.01
CA PHE A 12 6.77 -7.24 -7.08
C PHE A 12 5.31 -7.05 -6.65
N LEU A 13 4.69 -8.08 -6.06
CA LEU A 13 3.31 -8.02 -5.58
C LEU A 13 3.13 -6.97 -4.48
N ALA A 14 4.04 -6.90 -3.51
CA ALA A 14 3.98 -5.86 -2.48
C ALA A 14 4.08 -4.44 -3.07
N THR A 15 4.96 -4.26 -4.07
CA THR A 15 5.11 -2.97 -4.78
C THR A 15 3.83 -2.61 -5.55
N LEU A 16 3.24 -3.59 -6.25
CA LEU A 16 1.99 -3.41 -6.98
C LEU A 16 0.82 -3.08 -6.05
N ILE A 17 0.73 -3.77 -4.91
CA ILE A 17 -0.30 -3.52 -3.90
C ILE A 17 -0.21 -2.09 -3.37
N GLY A 18 0.98 -1.62 -2.98
CA GLY A 18 1.12 -0.24 -2.48
C GLY A 18 0.77 0.80 -3.55
N ALA A 19 1.19 0.60 -4.79
CA ALA A 19 0.89 1.55 -5.88
C ALA A 19 -0.60 1.56 -6.25
N ALA A 20 -1.20 0.38 -6.42
CA ALA A 20 -2.61 0.25 -6.76
C ALA A 20 -3.54 0.59 -5.58
N GLY A 21 -3.13 0.26 -4.35
CA GLY A 21 -3.85 0.56 -3.12
C GLY A 21 -3.99 2.06 -2.89
N GLY A 22 -2.89 2.80 -2.98
CA GLY A 22 -2.90 4.26 -2.86
C GLY A 22 -3.75 4.92 -3.95
N LEU A 23 -3.65 4.46 -5.20
CA LEU A 23 -4.49 4.95 -6.29
C LEU A 23 -5.97 4.65 -6.03
N ALA A 24 -6.31 3.43 -5.62
CA ALA A 24 -7.68 3.05 -5.30
C ALA A 24 -8.24 3.92 -4.18
N PHE A 25 -7.45 4.22 -3.15
CA PHE A 25 -7.90 5.07 -2.05
C PHE A 25 -8.16 6.51 -2.48
N VAL A 26 -7.31 7.07 -3.35
CA VAL A 26 -7.55 8.39 -3.98
C VAL A 26 -8.84 8.39 -4.78
N LEU A 27 -9.09 7.35 -5.59
CA LEU A 27 -10.33 7.22 -6.35
C LEU A 27 -11.56 7.15 -5.43
N MET A 28 -11.48 6.45 -4.29
CA MET A 28 -12.56 6.44 -3.29
C MET A 28 -12.84 7.84 -2.75
N GLY A 29 -11.78 8.61 -2.43
CA GLY A 29 -11.91 10.00 -1.98
C GLY A 29 -12.56 10.90 -3.03
N LEU A 30 -12.22 10.71 -4.32
CA LEU A 30 -12.82 11.45 -5.42
C LEU A 30 -14.31 11.13 -5.56
N VAL A 31 -14.67 9.85 -5.50
CA VAL A 31 -16.08 9.43 -5.54
C VAL A 31 -16.85 10.06 -4.37
N GLN A 32 -16.32 10.01 -3.15
CA GLN A 32 -17.00 10.62 -2.00
C GLN A 32 -17.09 12.13 -2.08
N TRP A 33 -16.08 12.81 -2.61
CA TRP A 33 -16.20 14.24 -2.89
C TRP A 33 -17.38 14.53 -3.82
N GLN A 34 -17.56 13.78 -4.91
CA GLN A 34 -18.69 14.01 -5.82
C GLN A 34 -20.07 13.71 -5.18
N VAL A 35 -20.12 12.76 -4.23
CA VAL A 35 -21.38 12.38 -3.56
C VAL A 35 -21.79 13.39 -2.49
N GLU A 36 -20.83 13.87 -1.69
CA GLU A 36 -21.08 14.73 -0.53
C GLU A 36 -20.87 16.22 -0.84
N ASP A 37 -20.40 16.55 -2.05
CA ASP A 37 -19.95 17.90 -2.47
C ASP A 37 -18.94 18.56 -1.51
N ASP A 38 -18.12 17.73 -0.85
CA ASP A 38 -17.11 18.18 0.11
C ASP A 38 -15.69 17.79 -0.36
N PRO A 39 -14.85 18.76 -0.75
CA PRO A 39 -13.48 18.50 -1.21
C PRO A 39 -12.54 18.03 -0.09
N THR A 40 -12.94 18.04 1.18
CA THR A 40 -12.09 17.54 2.26
C THR A 40 -11.85 16.02 2.17
N TRP A 41 -12.78 15.28 1.54
CA TRP A 41 -12.68 13.82 1.33
C TRP A 41 -11.44 13.37 0.56
N ILE A 42 -10.86 14.22 -0.30
CA ILE A 42 -9.69 13.86 -1.10
C ILE A 42 -8.35 14.08 -0.39
N ARG A 43 -8.31 14.97 0.62
CA ARG A 43 -7.05 15.42 1.23
C ARG A 43 -6.30 14.28 1.89
N PHE A 44 -7.00 13.51 2.72
CA PHE A 44 -6.39 12.41 3.46
C PHE A 44 -5.94 11.25 2.55
N PRO A 45 -6.76 10.76 1.60
CA PRO A 45 -6.30 9.79 0.60
C PRO A 45 -5.06 10.22 -0.19
N VAL A 46 -4.96 11.49 -0.59
CA VAL A 46 -3.77 12.00 -1.31
C VAL A 46 -2.52 11.95 -0.43
N ILE A 47 -2.61 12.33 0.84
CA ILE A 47 -1.47 12.24 1.78
C ILE A 47 -1.01 10.78 1.91
N VAL A 48 -1.96 9.85 2.09
CA VAL A 48 -1.65 8.42 2.17
C VAL A 48 -1.00 7.92 0.89
N ALA A 49 -1.55 8.27 -0.28
CA ALA A 49 -0.98 7.87 -1.56
C ALA A 49 0.45 8.40 -1.75
N VAL A 50 0.76 9.61 -1.32
CA VAL A 50 2.14 10.14 -1.35
C VAL A 50 3.07 9.29 -0.48
N LEU A 51 2.67 8.94 0.74
CA LEU A 51 3.46 8.08 1.63
C LEU A 51 3.70 6.69 1.02
N GLU A 52 2.68 6.11 0.40
CA GLU A 52 2.80 4.84 -0.29
C GLU A 52 3.71 4.92 -1.51
N LEU A 53 3.61 5.98 -2.32
CA LEU A 53 4.48 6.19 -3.48
C LEU A 53 5.95 6.37 -3.07
N LEU A 54 6.22 7.03 -1.94
CA LEU A 54 7.58 7.12 -1.39
C LEU A 54 8.11 5.74 -0.98
N ALA A 55 7.27 4.92 -0.31
CA ALA A 55 7.62 3.55 0.06
C ALA A 55 7.87 2.67 -1.18
N VAL A 56 6.96 2.71 -2.15
CA VAL A 56 7.05 2.03 -3.45
C VAL A 56 8.30 2.46 -4.22
N GLY A 57 8.59 3.77 -4.26
CA GLY A 57 9.80 4.30 -4.88
C GLY A 57 11.07 3.75 -4.25
N GLY A 58 11.11 3.63 -2.92
CA GLY A 58 12.21 2.99 -2.21
C GLY A 58 12.37 1.50 -2.55
N LEU A 59 11.26 0.76 -2.65
CA LEU A 59 11.26 -0.65 -3.04
C LEU A 59 11.76 -0.82 -4.47
N LEU A 60 11.28 0.00 -5.41
CA LEU A 60 11.71 -0.01 -6.81
C LEU A 60 13.19 0.34 -6.97
N ALA A 61 13.69 1.27 -6.16
CA ALA A 61 15.12 1.62 -6.14
C ALA A 61 16.00 0.54 -5.50
N GLY A 62 15.41 -0.51 -4.88
CA GLY A 62 16.16 -1.60 -4.25
C GLY A 62 16.93 -1.19 -3.00
N LEU A 63 16.50 -0.13 -2.31
CA LEU A 63 17.21 0.36 -1.12
C LEU A 63 17.09 -0.64 0.03
N ARG A 64 18.20 -0.93 0.72
CA ARG A 64 18.22 -1.85 1.88
C ARG A 64 17.17 -1.53 2.95
N PRO A 65 16.99 -0.27 3.40
CA PRO A 65 15.97 0.04 4.42
C PRO A 65 14.54 0.03 3.86
N ALA A 66 14.35 0.10 2.53
CA ALA A 66 13.03 0.27 1.93
C ALA A 66 12.05 -0.83 2.30
N ARG A 67 12.54 -2.06 2.49
CA ARG A 67 11.69 -3.18 2.91
C ARG A 67 10.99 -2.91 4.25
N LEU A 68 11.74 -2.48 5.26
CA LEU A 68 11.20 -2.25 6.59
C LEU A 68 10.34 -0.99 6.62
N THR A 69 10.76 0.08 5.94
CA THR A 69 9.97 1.30 5.87
C THR A 69 8.66 1.08 5.13
N ALA A 70 8.66 0.35 4.01
CA ALA A 70 7.43 0.01 3.28
C ALA A 70 6.53 -0.93 4.08
N ALA A 71 7.07 -1.95 4.75
CA ALA A 71 6.28 -2.82 5.62
C ALA A 71 5.60 -2.03 6.75
N PHE A 72 6.31 -1.06 7.35
CA PHE A 72 5.73 -0.18 8.36
C PHE A 72 4.63 0.72 7.80
N VAL A 73 4.87 1.37 6.65
CA VAL A 73 3.87 2.23 5.98
C VAL A 73 2.63 1.42 5.60
N PHE A 74 2.78 0.26 4.96
CA PHE A 74 1.66 -0.59 4.58
C PHE A 74 0.87 -1.10 5.79
N ALA A 75 1.53 -1.39 6.91
CA ALA A 75 0.83 -1.74 8.15
C ALA A 75 -0.04 -0.58 8.67
N LEU A 76 0.48 0.66 8.64
CA LEU A 76 -0.32 1.85 9.00
C LEU A 76 -1.50 2.06 8.05
N VAL A 77 -1.29 1.91 6.74
CA VAL A 77 -2.37 2.02 5.73
C VAL A 77 -3.42 0.92 5.92
N ALA A 78 -3.00 -0.30 6.24
CA ALA A 78 -3.92 -1.37 6.58
C ALA A 78 -4.80 -1.02 7.79
N LEU A 79 -4.22 -0.42 8.83
CA LEU A 79 -4.95 0.04 10.01
C LEU A 79 -5.91 1.18 9.68
N ILE A 80 -5.50 2.15 8.86
CA ILE A 80 -6.37 3.23 8.38
C ILE A 80 -7.62 2.66 7.70
N HIS A 81 -7.44 1.70 6.79
CA HIS A 81 -8.57 1.05 6.14
C HIS A 81 -9.42 0.21 7.10
N LEU A 82 -8.80 -0.45 8.09
CA LEU A 82 -9.55 -1.17 9.11
C LEU A 82 -10.42 -0.23 9.96
N LEU A 83 -9.93 0.97 10.29
CA LEU A 83 -10.74 2.00 10.95
C LEU A 83 -11.94 2.40 10.10
N ALA A 84 -11.76 2.52 8.77
CA ALA A 84 -12.86 2.78 7.86
C ALA A 84 -13.90 1.64 7.82
N VAL A 85 -13.47 0.37 7.91
CA VAL A 85 -14.37 -0.80 8.03
C VAL A 85 -15.22 -0.76 9.29
N LEU A 86 -14.63 -0.33 10.41
CA LEU A 86 -15.29 -0.27 11.72
C LEU A 86 -16.18 0.96 11.88
N ASN A 87 -16.03 1.97 11.03
CA ASN A 87 -16.85 3.17 11.05
C ASN A 87 -18.29 2.90 10.57
N GLN A 88 -19.24 3.77 10.97
CA GLN A 88 -20.67 3.71 10.60
C GLN A 88 -20.97 4.37 9.23
N GLY A 89 -19.97 4.48 8.35
CA GLY A 89 -20.10 5.11 7.04
C GLY A 89 -20.75 4.22 5.97
N PRO A 90 -20.79 4.69 4.71
CA PRO A 90 -21.33 3.94 3.57
C PRO A 90 -20.76 2.52 3.46
N VAL A 91 -21.64 1.53 3.25
CA VAL A 91 -21.25 0.11 3.22
C VAL A 91 -20.19 -0.18 2.16
N TRP A 92 -20.28 0.44 1.00
CA TRP A 92 -19.31 0.23 -0.09
C TRP A 92 -17.89 0.67 0.31
N ILE A 93 -17.74 1.77 1.06
CA ILE A 93 -16.43 2.25 1.56
C ILE A 93 -15.84 1.22 2.51
N ARG A 94 -16.69 0.65 3.38
CA ARG A 94 -16.28 -0.36 4.36
C ARG A 94 -15.83 -1.63 3.65
N VAL A 95 -16.57 -2.10 2.65
CA VAL A 95 -16.19 -3.29 1.86
C VAL A 95 -14.87 -3.07 1.12
N VAL A 96 -14.74 -1.97 0.38
CA VAL A 96 -13.51 -1.68 -0.37
C VAL A 96 -12.32 -1.49 0.59
N SER A 97 -12.52 -0.79 1.71
CA SER A 97 -11.48 -0.65 2.73
C SER A 97 -11.10 -1.99 3.37
N GLY A 98 -12.05 -2.91 3.58
CA GLY A 98 -11.72 -4.25 4.06
C GLY A 98 -10.79 -5.01 3.11
N VAL A 99 -11.07 -4.94 1.81
CA VAL A 99 -10.21 -5.52 0.77
C VAL A 99 -8.84 -4.85 0.74
N LEU A 100 -8.79 -3.51 0.77
CA LEU A 100 -7.54 -2.77 0.79
C LEU A 100 -6.72 -3.07 2.05
N SER A 101 -7.36 -3.15 3.22
CA SER A 101 -6.70 -3.51 4.48
C SER A 101 -6.05 -4.89 4.37
N ALA A 102 -6.80 -5.90 3.90
CA ALA A 102 -6.28 -7.25 3.70
C ALA A 102 -5.13 -7.29 2.68
N ALA A 103 -5.24 -6.54 1.58
CA ALA A 103 -4.18 -6.45 0.58
C ALA A 103 -2.89 -5.87 1.17
N HIS A 104 -2.97 -4.80 1.96
CA HIS A 104 -1.80 -4.21 2.60
C HIS A 104 -1.17 -5.14 3.64
N VAL A 105 -1.97 -5.84 4.46
CA VAL A 105 -1.46 -6.89 5.37
C VAL A 105 -0.73 -7.98 4.57
N PHE A 106 -1.31 -8.42 3.46
CA PHE A 106 -0.67 -9.39 2.57
C PHE A 106 0.65 -8.86 2.00
N ALA A 107 0.73 -7.59 1.59
CA ALA A 107 1.97 -6.96 1.15
C ALA A 107 3.05 -6.94 2.26
N VAL A 108 2.65 -6.66 3.50
CA VAL A 108 3.55 -6.75 4.66
C VAL A 108 4.11 -8.16 4.82
N VAL A 109 3.25 -9.19 4.72
CA VAL A 109 3.69 -10.59 4.78
C VAL A 109 4.66 -10.90 3.65
N MET A 110 4.34 -10.51 2.41
CA MET A 110 5.20 -10.70 1.23
C MET A 110 6.60 -10.10 1.42
N LEU A 111 6.69 -8.87 1.95
CA LEU A 111 7.98 -8.23 2.25
C LEU A 111 8.79 -8.93 3.35
N ASN A 112 8.16 -9.75 4.19
CA ASN A 112 8.84 -10.49 5.26
C ASN A 112 9.23 -11.94 4.88
N THR A 113 8.85 -12.40 3.70
CA THR A 113 9.25 -13.73 3.19
C THR A 113 10.77 -13.85 2.95
N LYS A 114 11.30 -15.08 2.98
CA LYS A 114 12.74 -15.34 2.70
C LYS A 114 13.21 -14.72 1.37
N PRO A 115 12.49 -14.86 0.23
CA PRO A 115 12.92 -14.29 -1.04
C PRO A 115 13.03 -12.76 -1.02
N ALA A 116 12.02 -12.06 -0.48
CA ALA A 116 12.06 -10.62 -0.32
C ALA A 116 13.20 -10.17 0.62
N ARG A 117 13.41 -10.88 1.74
CA ARG A 117 14.51 -10.57 2.67
C ARG A 117 15.88 -10.66 2.01
N ILE A 118 16.13 -11.72 1.24
CA ILE A 118 17.38 -11.91 0.50
C ILE A 118 17.57 -10.81 -0.56
N HIS A 119 16.51 -10.47 -1.29
CA HIS A 119 16.55 -9.45 -2.32
C HIS A 119 17.01 -8.07 -1.79
N PHE A 120 16.51 -7.65 -0.63
CA PHE A 120 16.83 -6.32 -0.07
C PHE A 120 18.05 -6.28 0.86
N LEU A 121 18.37 -7.36 1.58
CA LEU A 121 19.51 -7.36 2.51
C LEU A 121 20.80 -7.92 1.90
N GLY A 122 20.70 -8.71 0.83
CA GLY A 122 21.79 -9.55 0.35
C GLY A 122 21.98 -10.75 1.27
N GLY A 123 21.92 -11.96 0.69
CA GLY A 123 22.11 -13.23 1.39
C GLY A 123 22.20 -14.37 0.37
N GLN A 124 22.86 -15.48 0.72
CA GLN A 124 22.93 -16.64 -0.18
C GLN A 124 21.54 -17.29 -0.31
N ARG A 125 21.16 -17.63 -1.54
CA ARG A 125 19.86 -18.27 -1.88
C ARG A 125 19.78 -19.67 -1.30
#